data_AF-A0A7N9CNP6-F1
#
_entry.id   AF-A0A7N9CNP6-F1
#
_cell.length_a   1.000
_cell.length_b   1.000
_cell.length_c   1.000
_cell.angle_alpha   90.00
_cell.angle_beta   90.00
_cell.angle_gamma   90.00
#
_symmetry.space_group_name_H-M   'P 1'
#
loop_
_entity.id
_entity.type
_entity.pdbx_description
1 polymer ?
#
loop_
_entity_poly.entity_id
_entity_poly.type
_entity_poly.pdbx_seq_one_letter_code
_entity_poly.pdbx_strand_id
1 'polypeptide(L)'
;MKTSGQLPHEKQARPGSEAVLAFPDETDLRVYGPAESQSAVFGDVCPLLTSLLDGYNVCVMAYGQTGSGKSYTMLGPHSDDGPVLPLDPQSDLGIIPRAAEELFRAQ
;
A
#
# COMPACT_ATOMS: atom_id res chain seq x y z
N MET A 1 -47.03 18.47 -9.11
CA MET A 1 -47.22 17.61 -7.92
C MET A 1 -45.85 17.31 -7.35
N LYS A 2 -45.63 17.68 -6.09
CA LYS A 2 -44.37 17.52 -5.36
C LYS A 2 -44.25 16.08 -4.88
N THR A 3 -43.08 15.45 -5.03
CA THR A 3 -42.61 14.42 -4.10
C THR A 3 -41.13 14.61 -3.89
N SER A 4 -40.83 15.14 -2.70
CA SER A 4 -39.51 15.18 -2.09
C SER A 4 -39.02 13.76 -1.90
N GLY A 5 -37.86 13.44 -2.48
CA GLY A 5 -37.13 12.19 -2.28
C GLY A 5 -35.70 12.54 -1.90
N GLN A 6 -35.51 12.97 -0.67
CA GLN A 6 -34.20 13.25 -0.10
C GLN A 6 -33.47 11.92 0.15
N LEU A 7 -32.27 11.79 -0.42
CA LEU A 7 -31.35 10.68 -0.23
C LEU A 7 -29.97 11.25 0.18
N PRO A 8 -29.17 10.50 0.93
CA PRO A 8 -29.00 10.80 2.35
C PRO A 8 -27.66 11.50 2.66
N HIS A 9 -27.66 12.12 3.83
CA HIS A 9 -26.53 12.66 4.58
C HIS A 9 -25.16 12.09 4.20
N GLU A 10 -24.28 12.99 3.75
CA GLU A 10 -22.84 12.91 3.88
C GLU A 10 -22.51 12.44 5.32
N LYS A 11 -22.03 11.20 5.45
CA LYS A 11 -21.60 10.67 6.75
C LYS A 11 -20.24 11.28 7.08
N GLN A 12 -20.26 12.34 7.87
CA GLN A 12 -19.07 12.87 8.50
C GLN A 12 -18.47 11.81 9.44
N ALA A 13 -17.22 11.43 9.17
CA ALA A 13 -16.49 10.42 9.93
C ALA A 13 -16.35 10.86 11.40
N ARG A 14 -16.57 9.92 12.32
CA ARG A 14 -16.42 10.13 13.77
C ARG A 14 -14.93 9.96 14.12
N PRO A 15 -14.38 10.71 15.09
CA PRO A 15 -13.02 10.46 15.55
C PRO A 15 -12.99 9.03 16.15
N GLY A 16 -12.22 8.14 15.52
CA GLY A 16 -12.18 6.70 15.84
C GLY A 16 -12.86 5.76 14.84
N SER A 17 -13.34 6.24 13.67
CA SER A 17 -13.79 5.37 12.58
C SER A 17 -12.66 4.99 11.65
N GLU A 18 -12.56 3.69 11.29
CA GLU A 18 -11.77 3.23 10.13
C GLU A 18 -11.94 4.21 8.98
N ALA A 19 -10.86 4.83 8.49
CA ALA A 19 -10.87 5.17 7.07
C ALA A 19 -10.90 3.84 6.36
N VAL A 20 -12.11 3.46 5.98
CA VAL A 20 -12.25 3.00 4.62
C VAL A 20 -11.88 4.22 3.78
N LEU A 21 -10.58 4.37 3.48
CA LEU A 21 -10.24 4.99 2.21
C LEU A 21 -11.06 4.18 1.23
N ALA A 22 -12.00 4.82 0.56
CA ALA A 22 -12.68 4.18 -0.53
C ALA A 22 -11.57 3.81 -1.52
N PHE A 23 -11.13 2.54 -1.47
CA PHE A 23 -10.44 1.93 -2.59
C PHE A 23 -11.37 2.19 -3.78
N PRO A 24 -10.90 2.91 -4.81
CA PRO A 24 -11.77 3.42 -5.86
C PRO A 24 -12.44 2.25 -6.59
N ASP A 25 -13.72 2.00 -6.27
CA ASP A 25 -14.63 1.01 -6.86
C ASP A 25 -14.12 -0.46 -6.87
N GLU A 26 -15.01 -1.44 -6.74
CA GLU A 26 -14.65 -2.89 -6.63
C GLU A 26 -14.03 -3.51 -7.91
N THR A 27 -13.54 -2.70 -8.86
CA THR A 27 -12.99 -3.14 -10.16
C THR A 27 -11.54 -2.75 -10.45
N ASP A 28 -10.85 -1.96 -9.63
CA ASP A 28 -9.46 -1.57 -9.91
C ASP A 28 -8.44 -2.61 -9.39
N LEU A 29 -8.53 -3.83 -9.92
CA LEU A 29 -7.56 -4.90 -9.67
C LEU A 29 -6.33 -4.70 -10.55
N ARG A 30 -5.23 -4.23 -9.98
CA ARG A 30 -3.96 -4.17 -10.68
C ARG A 30 -3.30 -5.55 -10.75
N VAL A 31 -2.93 -5.96 -11.97
CA VAL A 31 -2.21 -7.21 -12.23
C VAL A 31 -0.78 -6.88 -12.65
N TYR A 32 0.20 -7.40 -11.92
CA TYR A 32 1.61 -7.23 -12.23
C TYR A 32 2.14 -8.42 -13.03
N GLY A 33 2.83 -8.13 -14.14
CA GLY A 33 3.56 -9.12 -14.91
C GLY A 33 4.89 -9.49 -14.27
N PRO A 34 5.57 -10.54 -14.77
CA PRO A 34 6.86 -10.98 -14.23
C PRO A 34 8.03 -10.00 -14.47
N ALA A 35 7.84 -9.03 -15.36
CA ALA A 35 8.83 -7.99 -15.65
C ALA A 35 8.60 -6.69 -14.85
N GLU A 36 7.54 -6.65 -14.03
CA GLU A 36 7.25 -5.49 -13.20
C GLU A 36 8.28 -5.37 -12.07
N SER A 37 8.70 -4.14 -11.80
CA SER A 37 9.69 -3.85 -10.78
C SER A 37 9.04 -3.69 -9.40
N GLN A 38 9.84 -3.87 -8.36
CA GLN A 38 9.43 -3.65 -6.98
C GLN A 38 9.02 -2.21 -6.72
N SER A 39 9.63 -1.26 -7.43
CA SER A 39 9.25 0.16 -7.39
C SER A 39 7.86 0.40 -7.95
N ALA A 40 7.44 -0.31 -9.00
CA ALA A 40 6.10 -0.19 -9.56
C ALA A 40 5.05 -0.66 -8.55
N VAL A 41 5.25 -1.83 -7.95
CA VAL A 41 4.37 -2.37 -6.91
C VAL A 41 4.29 -1.44 -5.69
N PHE A 42 5.43 -0.89 -5.27
CA PHE A 42 5.46 0.07 -4.16
C PHE A 42 4.74 1.38 -4.48
N GLY A 43 4.80 1.86 -5.73
CA GLY A 43 4.10 3.07 -6.16
C GLY A 43 2.60 3.03 -5.90
N ASP A 44 1.97 1.87 -6.10
CA ASP A 44 0.55 1.67 -5.83
C ASP A 44 0.23 1.47 -4.34
N VAL A 45 1.21 1.03 -3.54
CA VAL A 45 1.09 0.87 -2.07
C VAL A 45 1.37 2.17 -1.33
N CYS A 46 2.17 3.07 -1.90
CA CYS A 46 2.60 4.33 -1.30
C CYS A 46 1.45 5.22 -0.77
N PRO A 47 0.29 5.35 -1.44
CA PRO A 47 -0.84 6.13 -0.91
C PRO A 47 -1.40 5.59 0.42
N LEU A 48 -1.21 4.29 0.70
CA LEU A 48 -1.60 3.70 1.97
C LEU A 48 -0.74 4.22 3.13
N LEU A 49 0.54 4.56 2.88
CA LEU A 49 1.40 5.18 3.89
C LEU A 49 0.91 6.57 4.29
N THR A 50 0.40 7.36 3.34
CA THR A 50 -0.20 8.66 3.66
C THR A 50 -1.35 8.51 4.64
N SER A 51 -2.17 7.47 4.44
CA SER A 51 -3.31 7.22 5.33
C SER A 51 -2.89 6.68 6.69
N LEU A 52 -1.80 5.92 6.75
CA LEU A 52 -1.15 5.57 8.01
C LEU A 52 -0.70 6.83 8.77
N LEU A 53 -0.09 7.80 8.10
CA LEU A 53 0.33 9.07 8.68
C LEU A 53 -0.86 9.95 9.13
N ASP A 54 -1.99 9.87 8.43
CA ASP A 54 -3.26 10.51 8.81
C ASP A 54 -3.95 9.86 10.02
N GLY A 55 -3.37 8.79 10.58
CA GLY A 55 -3.85 8.11 11.79
C GLY A 55 -4.80 6.95 11.54
N TYR A 56 -4.82 6.40 10.32
CA TYR A 56 -5.61 5.23 9.98
C TYR A 56 -4.82 3.92 10.08
N ASN A 57 -5.49 2.85 10.48
CA ASN A 57 -4.90 1.52 10.51
C ASN A 57 -4.87 0.92 9.11
N VAL A 58 -3.68 0.60 8.62
CA VAL A 58 -3.47 0.01 7.29
C VAL A 58 -2.88 -1.40 7.44
N CYS A 59 -3.34 -2.34 6.62
CA CYS A 59 -2.78 -3.68 6.57
C CYS A 59 -2.53 -4.11 5.12
N VAL A 60 -1.30 -4.53 4.83
CA VAL A 60 -0.90 -5.12 3.54
C VAL A 60 -0.49 -6.56 3.79
N MET A 61 -1.07 -7.48 3.03
CA MET A 61 -0.78 -8.91 3.13
C MET A 61 -0.43 -9.48 1.77
N ALA A 62 0.61 -10.32 1.73
CA ALA A 62 0.93 -11.14 0.57
C ALA A 62 0.39 -12.55 0.77
N TYR A 63 -0.44 -13.03 -0.16
CA TYR A 63 -1.04 -14.36 -0.11
C TYR A 63 -0.69 -15.19 -1.35
N GLY A 64 -0.53 -16.49 -1.19
CA GLY A 64 -0.17 -17.41 -2.27
C GLY A 64 0.62 -18.63 -1.80
N GLN A 65 0.84 -19.58 -2.69
CA GLN A 65 1.60 -20.81 -2.39
C GLN A 65 3.09 -20.54 -2.09
N THR A 66 3.77 -21.47 -1.44
CA THR A 66 5.23 -21.38 -1.24
C THR A 66 5.95 -21.28 -2.58
N GLY A 67 6.95 -20.39 -2.66
CA GLY A 67 7.66 -20.09 -3.91
C GLY A 67 6.99 -19.07 -4.83
N SER A 68 5.80 -18.55 -4.50
CA SER A 68 5.08 -17.57 -5.33
C SER A 68 5.57 -16.12 -5.20
N GLY A 69 6.68 -15.86 -4.49
CA GLY A 69 7.23 -14.51 -4.34
C GLY A 69 6.69 -13.67 -3.17
N LYS A 70 5.89 -14.21 -2.24
CA LYS A 70 5.38 -13.44 -1.07
C LYS A 70 6.48 -12.69 -0.30
N SER A 71 7.54 -13.40 0.10
CA SER A 71 8.67 -12.79 0.80
C SER A 71 9.45 -11.84 -0.10
N TYR A 72 9.54 -12.15 -1.39
CA TYR A 72 10.17 -11.26 -2.37
C TYR A 72 9.41 -9.93 -2.47
N THR A 73 8.08 -9.93 -2.59
CA THR A 73 7.26 -8.70 -2.62
C THR A 73 7.37 -7.90 -1.31
N MET A 74 7.33 -8.57 -0.15
CA MET A 74 7.33 -7.88 1.14
C MET A 74 8.72 -7.38 1.57
N LEU A 75 9.78 -8.17 1.37
CA LEU A 75 11.13 -7.86 1.87
C LEU A 75 12.11 -7.50 0.75
N GLY A 76 11.90 -8.01 -0.46
CA GLY A 76 12.87 -7.97 -1.56
C GLY A 76 13.67 -9.27 -1.68
N PRO A 77 14.68 -9.31 -2.57
CA PRO A 77 15.60 -10.43 -2.66
C PRO A 77 16.38 -10.59 -1.35
N HIS A 78 16.65 -11.85 -0.97
CA HIS A 78 17.53 -12.12 0.15
C HIS A 78 18.94 -11.69 -0.26
N SER A 79 19.40 -10.61 0.36
CA SER A 79 20.75 -10.10 0.13
C SER A 79 21.65 -10.79 1.14
N ASP A 80 22.34 -11.86 0.73
CA ASP A 80 23.34 -12.53 1.57
C ASP A 80 24.60 -11.65 1.76
N ASP A 81 24.76 -10.58 0.96
CA ASP A 81 25.95 -9.71 0.90
C ASP A 81 25.91 -8.46 1.80
N GLY A 82 25.27 -8.55 2.97
CA GLY A 82 25.30 -7.48 3.98
C GLY A 82 24.21 -6.41 3.79
N PRO A 83 24.25 -5.31 4.57
CA PRO A 83 23.17 -4.33 4.59
C PRO A 83 23.12 -3.60 3.24
N VAL A 84 22.11 -3.92 2.42
CA VAL A 84 21.76 -3.11 1.26
C VAL A 84 21.39 -1.74 1.78
N LEU A 85 22.22 -0.74 1.49
CA LEU A 85 21.92 0.63 1.89
C LEU A 85 20.72 1.10 1.06
N PRO A 86 19.70 1.74 1.67
CA PRO A 86 18.47 2.17 0.99
C PRO A 86 18.68 3.16 -0.17
N LEU A 87 19.90 3.70 -0.31
CA LEU A 87 20.25 4.75 -1.25
C LEU A 87 20.52 4.27 -2.68
N ASP A 88 20.41 2.97 -2.97
CA ASP A 88 20.54 2.48 -4.34
C ASP A 88 19.17 2.54 -5.07
N PRO A 89 18.99 3.47 -6.03
CA PRO A 89 17.75 3.57 -6.81
C PRO A 89 17.45 2.33 -7.67
N GLN A 90 18.41 1.42 -7.83
CA GLN A 90 18.23 0.13 -8.49
C GLN A 90 18.11 -1.05 -7.52
N SER A 91 17.95 -0.79 -6.22
CA SER A 91 17.70 -1.85 -5.26
C SER A 91 16.32 -2.49 -5.50
N ASP A 92 16.26 -3.82 -5.48
CA ASP A 92 15.01 -4.60 -5.59
C ASP A 92 14.28 -4.77 -4.23
N LEU A 93 14.47 -3.80 -3.33
CA LEU A 93 13.85 -3.80 -2.00
C LEU A 93 12.33 -3.94 -2.09
N GLY A 94 11.74 -4.72 -1.19
CA GLY A 94 10.30 -4.96 -1.14
C GLY A 94 9.53 -3.83 -0.45
N ILE A 95 8.25 -4.08 -0.19
CA ILE A 95 7.33 -3.11 0.41
C ILE A 95 7.79 -2.65 1.81
N ILE A 96 8.19 -3.57 2.69
CA ILE A 96 8.55 -3.26 4.09
C ILE A 96 9.72 -2.28 4.19
N PRO A 97 10.92 -2.55 3.61
CA PRO A 97 12.06 -1.64 3.74
C PRO A 97 11.81 -0.28 3.09
N ARG A 98 11.11 -0.23 1.94
CA ARG A 98 10.74 1.04 1.28
C ARG A 98 9.74 1.84 2.10
N ALA A 99 8.75 1.17 2.68
CA ALA A 99 7.76 1.83 3.50
C ALA A 99 8.38 2.45 4.77
N ALA A 100 9.32 1.75 5.40
CA ALA A 100 10.07 2.28 6.52
C ALA A 100 10.86 3.54 6.14
N GLU A 101 11.56 3.53 5.00
CA GLU A 101 12.32 4.68 4.52
C GLU A 101 11.43 5.89 4.25
N GLU A 102 10.33 5.72 3.52
CA GLU A 102 9.40 6.81 3.22
C GLU A 102 8.75 7.37 4.50
N LEU A 103 8.46 6.51 5.49
CA LEU A 103 7.97 6.95 6.79
C LEU A 103 9.00 7.81 7.54
N PHE A 104 10.25 7.36 7.63
CA PHE A 104 11.32 8.14 8.27
C PHE A 104 11.70 9.40 7.49
N ARG A 105 11.43 9.45 6.18
CA ARG A 105 11.64 10.64 5.35
C ARG A 105 10.53 11.68 5.51
N ALA A 106 9.30 11.21 5.78
CA ALA A 106 8.13 12.06 5.98
C ALA A 106 8.05 12.68 7.40
N GLN A 107 8.88 12.22 8.34
CA GLN A 107 8.96 12.67 9.73
C GLN A 107 10.23 13.47 10.01
#